data_AF-A0A7H0IE48-F1
#
_entry.id   AF-A0A7H0IE48-F1
#
_cell.length_a   1.000
_cell.length_b   1.000
_cell.length_c   1.000
_cell.angle_alpha   90.00
_cell.angle_beta   90.00
_cell.angle_gamma   90.00
#
_symmetry.space_group_name_H-M   'P 1'
#
loop_
_entity.id
_entity.type
_entity.pdbx_description
1 polymer ?
#
loop_
_entity_poly.entity_id
_entity_poly.type
_entity_poly.pdbx_seq_one_letter_code
_entity_poly.pdbx_strand_id
1 'polypeptide(L)'
;MDALADMARERGPYWWDKYRDAIPAGLLDIAEMEHHATALRSAQIMHLPGILQTPDYTRGVFAEAVPTMDPADLERHVEFRIERAALLDREEAPLFEFLIHEGALLMRFGGGRTLAKQLTYLLEQSGHPNVTIRVVPFAAGGFANAGSSTLY
;
A
#
# COMPACT_ATOMS: atom_id res chain seq x y z
N MET A 1 10.82 -22.28 -0.01
CA MET A 1 12.19 -22.31 -0.55
C MET A 1 12.18 -22.06 -2.06
N ASP A 2 11.15 -22.52 -2.77
CA ASP A 2 11.05 -22.33 -4.23
C ASP A 2 10.79 -20.88 -4.65
N ALA A 3 9.92 -20.12 -3.97
CA ALA A 3 9.62 -18.73 -4.33
C ALA A 3 10.86 -17.80 -4.39
N LEU A 4 11.77 -17.89 -3.41
CA LEU A 4 13.03 -17.12 -3.42
C LEU A 4 13.99 -17.58 -4.53
N ALA A 5 13.99 -18.87 -4.84
CA ALA A 5 14.79 -19.43 -5.92
C ALA A 5 14.22 -19.08 -7.31
N ASP A 6 12.91 -18.87 -7.41
CA ASP A 6 12.22 -18.49 -8.64
C ASP A 6 12.38 -17.00 -8.94
N MET A 7 12.34 -16.14 -7.91
CA MET A 7 12.73 -14.71 -8.03
C MET A 7 14.15 -14.54 -8.59
N ALA A 8 15.10 -15.39 -8.17
CA ALA A 8 16.47 -15.34 -8.67
C ALA A 8 16.61 -15.86 -10.12
N ARG A 9 15.65 -16.64 -10.60
CA ARG A 9 15.66 -17.30 -11.92
C ARG A 9 14.93 -16.49 -12.99
N GLU A 10 13.86 -15.77 -12.63
CA GLU A 10 13.17 -14.88 -13.54
C GLU A 10 13.87 -13.51 -13.61
N ARG A 11 14.54 -13.26 -14.74
CA ARG A 11 15.03 -11.92 -15.11
C ARG A 11 14.44 -11.54 -16.46
N GLY A 12 13.12 -11.36 -16.50
CA GLY A 12 12.45 -10.58 -17.53
C GLY A 12 12.31 -9.12 -17.07
N PRO A 13 12.07 -8.14 -17.98
CA PRO A 13 11.76 -6.79 -17.54
C PRO A 13 10.40 -6.79 -16.84
N TYR A 14 10.38 -6.54 -15.54
CA TYR A 14 9.14 -6.38 -14.79
C TYR A 14 8.62 -4.96 -14.95
N TRP A 15 7.31 -4.76 -14.76
CA TRP A 15 6.69 -3.44 -14.93
C TRP A 15 7.29 -2.38 -13.99
N TRP A 16 7.78 -2.79 -12.81
CA TRP A 16 8.40 -1.89 -11.84
C TRP A 16 9.82 -1.45 -12.22
N ASP A 17 10.50 -2.15 -13.15
CA ASP A 17 11.87 -1.82 -13.55
C ASP A 17 12.01 -0.41 -14.14
N LYS A 18 10.94 0.10 -14.77
CA LYS A 18 10.91 1.46 -15.32
C LYS A 18 10.98 2.56 -14.25
N TYR A 19 10.77 2.21 -12.98
CA TYR A 19 10.81 3.13 -11.83
C TYR A 19 12.13 3.12 -11.07
N ARG A 20 13.13 2.34 -11.50
CA ARG A 20 14.40 2.10 -10.77
C ARG A 20 15.14 3.38 -10.36
N ASP A 21 15.09 4.42 -11.19
CA ASP A 21 15.78 5.69 -10.95
C ASP A 21 14.91 6.75 -10.23
N ALA A 22 13.62 6.44 -10.03
CA ALA A 22 12.62 7.37 -9.52
C ALA A 22 12.05 6.99 -8.15
N ILE A 23 12.06 5.70 -7.83
CA ILE A 23 11.41 5.14 -6.65
C ILE A 23 12.47 4.47 -5.78
N PRO A 24 12.46 4.70 -4.44
CA PRO A 24 13.37 4.03 -3.52
C PRO A 24 13.36 2.51 -3.71
N ALA A 25 14.55 1.89 -3.71
CA ALA A 25 14.70 0.45 -3.94
C ALA A 25 13.77 -0.41 -3.06
N GLY A 26 13.62 -0.06 -1.78
CA GLY A 26 12.73 -0.80 -0.87
C GLY A 26 11.25 -0.79 -1.29
N LEU A 27 10.78 0.22 -2.04
CA LEU A 27 9.42 0.19 -2.60
C LEU A 27 9.33 -0.73 -3.82
N LEU A 28 10.39 -0.81 -4.62
CA LEU A 28 10.49 -1.76 -5.74
C LEU A 28 10.54 -3.21 -5.24
N ASP A 29 11.30 -3.45 -4.17
CA ASP A 29 11.36 -4.75 -3.49
C ASP A 29 9.98 -5.19 -3.01
N ILE A 30 9.17 -4.26 -2.48
CA ILE A 30 7.79 -4.56 -2.09
C ILE A 30 6.95 -4.98 -3.31
N ALA A 31 7.08 -4.29 -4.45
CA ALA A 31 6.33 -4.66 -5.66
C ALA A 31 6.73 -6.05 -6.18
N GLU A 32 8.02 -6.38 -6.17
CA GLU A 32 8.52 -7.71 -6.54
C GLU A 32 8.02 -8.78 -5.57
N MET A 33 8.12 -8.54 -4.26
CA MET A 33 7.61 -9.46 -3.23
C MET A 33 6.10 -9.68 -3.38
N GLU A 34 5.34 -8.61 -3.63
CA GLU A 34 3.90 -8.66 -3.88
C GLU A 34 3.58 -9.48 -5.13
N HIS A 35 4.35 -9.30 -6.22
CA HIS A 35 4.15 -10.00 -7.48
C HIS A 35 4.30 -11.53 -7.35
N HIS A 36 5.29 -11.98 -6.59
CA HIS A 36 5.57 -13.41 -6.37
C HIS A 36 4.85 -14.01 -5.16
N ALA A 37 4.14 -13.19 -4.37
CA ALA A 37 3.44 -13.68 -3.19
C ALA A 37 2.27 -14.59 -3.57
N THR A 38 2.05 -15.63 -2.76
CA THR A 38 0.79 -16.38 -2.75
C THR A 38 -0.22 -15.79 -1.76
N ALA A 39 0.28 -15.10 -0.74
CA ALA A 39 -0.52 -14.35 0.21
C ALA A 39 0.28 -13.17 0.79
N LEU A 40 -0.41 -12.08 1.11
CA LEU A 40 0.13 -10.90 1.74
C LEU A 40 -0.68 -10.53 2.98
N ARG A 41 0.01 -10.21 4.07
CA ARG A 41 -0.60 -9.65 5.28
C ARG A 41 0.06 -8.35 5.62
N SER A 42 -0.72 -7.32 5.94
CA SER A 42 -0.17 -6.06 6.43
C SER A 42 -1.05 -5.42 7.50
N ALA A 43 -0.39 -4.72 8.42
CA ALA A 43 -1.04 -3.91 9.43
C ALA A 43 -0.70 -2.45 9.22
N GLN A 44 -1.69 -1.57 9.29
CA GLN A 44 -1.51 -0.13 9.06
C GLN A 44 -2.16 0.68 10.18
N ILE A 45 -1.40 1.63 10.72
CA ILE A 45 -1.81 2.44 11.89
C ILE A 45 -2.02 3.91 11.52
N MET A 46 -1.17 4.47 10.66
CA MET A 46 -1.17 5.90 10.33
C MET A 46 -1.90 6.23 9.02
N HIS A 47 -1.78 5.42 7.99
CA HIS A 47 -2.43 5.62 6.69
C HIS A 47 -3.01 4.30 6.18
N LEU A 48 -3.84 4.31 5.14
CA LEU A 48 -4.38 3.07 4.57
C LEU A 48 -3.30 2.25 3.82
N PRO A 49 -3.48 0.93 3.63
CA PRO A 49 -2.53 0.11 2.87
C PRO A 49 -2.30 0.67 1.46
N GLY A 50 -1.04 0.80 1.03
CA GLY A 50 -0.68 1.53 -0.19
C GLY A 50 -1.34 1.01 -1.47
N ILE A 51 -1.51 -0.30 -1.59
CA ILE A 51 -2.19 -0.96 -2.71
C ILE A 51 -3.71 -0.68 -2.74
N LEU A 52 -4.28 -0.28 -1.61
CA LEU A 52 -5.69 0.11 -1.46
C LEU A 52 -5.88 1.63 -1.46
N GLN A 53 -4.88 2.42 -1.86
CA GLN A 53 -5.01 3.87 -1.92
C GLN A 53 -5.45 4.36 -3.29
N THR A 54 -6.40 5.30 -3.29
CA THR A 54 -6.77 6.09 -4.46
C THR A 54 -5.64 7.09 -4.80
N PRO A 55 -5.57 7.58 -6.05
CA PRO A 55 -4.57 8.58 -6.45
C PRO A 55 -4.59 9.84 -5.57
N ASP A 56 -5.78 10.39 -5.30
CA ASP A 56 -5.93 11.62 -4.50
C ASP A 56 -5.49 11.42 -3.04
N TYR A 57 -5.81 10.27 -2.44
CA TYR A 57 -5.36 9.96 -1.08
C TYR A 57 -3.84 9.74 -1.05
N THR A 58 -3.30 9.06 -2.06
CA THR A 58 -1.85 8.84 -2.21
C THR A 58 -1.10 10.17 -2.27
N ARG A 59 -1.57 11.13 -3.10
CA ARG A 59 -1.03 12.50 -3.13
C ARG A 59 -1.09 13.15 -1.75
N GLY A 60 -2.23 13.02 -1.07
CA GLY A 60 -2.41 13.54 0.28
C GLY A 60 -1.42 12.97 1.30
N VAL A 61 -1.09 11.67 1.21
CA VAL A 61 -0.11 11.02 2.09
C VAL A 61 1.30 11.52 1.80
N PHE A 62 1.70 11.55 0.52
CA PHE A 62 3.05 11.99 0.14
C PHE A 62 3.29 13.49 0.32
N ALA A 63 2.23 14.31 0.33
CA ALA A 63 2.34 15.73 0.65
C ALA A 63 2.81 16.01 2.08
N GLU A 64 2.63 15.05 3.01
CA GLU A 64 3.08 15.15 4.40
C GLU A 64 4.52 14.67 4.60
N ALA A 65 5.24 14.33 3.52
CA ALA A 65 6.63 13.87 3.59
C ALA A 65 7.56 14.94 4.20
N VAL A 66 8.53 14.47 4.99
CA VAL A 66 9.58 15.30 5.61
C VAL A 66 10.96 14.71 5.24
N PRO A 67 11.81 15.45 4.51
CA PRO A 67 11.54 16.74 3.88
C PRO A 67 10.46 16.65 2.78
N THR A 68 9.89 17.80 2.42
CA THR A 68 8.88 17.87 1.35
C THR A 68 9.42 17.31 0.05
N MET A 69 8.63 16.44 -0.59
CA MET A 69 8.96 15.81 -1.85
C MET A 69 8.77 16.79 -3.03
N ASP A 70 9.63 16.68 -4.05
CA ASP A 70 9.43 17.39 -5.30
C ASP A 70 8.12 16.93 -5.99
N PRO A 71 7.32 17.84 -6.57
CA PRO A 71 6.05 17.46 -7.21
C PRO A 71 6.18 16.41 -8.31
N ALA A 72 7.26 16.41 -9.09
CA ALA A 72 7.48 15.41 -10.14
C ALA A 72 7.77 14.04 -9.53
N ASP A 73 8.53 13.98 -8.44
CA ASP A 73 8.79 12.72 -7.73
C ASP A 73 7.53 12.19 -7.04
N LEU A 74 6.69 13.08 -6.51
CA LEU A 74 5.40 12.71 -5.93
C LEU A 74 4.50 12.04 -6.97
N GLU A 75 4.37 12.60 -8.16
CA GLU A 75 3.56 12.00 -9.22
C GLU A 75 4.12 10.64 -9.67
N ARG A 76 5.45 10.45 -9.69
CA ARG A 76 6.04 9.12 -9.94
C ARG A 76 5.66 8.10 -8.87
N HIS A 77 5.64 8.51 -7.60
CA HIS A 77 5.18 7.64 -6.49
C HIS A 77 3.69 7.30 -6.60
N VAL A 78 2.87 8.26 -7.05
CA VAL A 78 1.44 8.04 -7.30
C VAL A 78 1.25 7.02 -8.43
N GLU A 79 1.90 7.23 -9.58
CA GLU A 79 1.84 6.31 -10.71
C GLU A 79 2.27 4.89 -10.32
N PHE A 80 3.42 4.77 -9.64
CA PHE A 80 3.92 3.49 -9.15
C PHE A 80 2.89 2.76 -8.28
N ARG A 81 2.23 3.47 -7.34
CA ARG A 81 1.20 2.85 -6.49
C ARG A 81 -0.04 2.43 -7.26
N ILE A 82 -0.48 3.22 -8.24
CA ILE A 82 -1.65 2.90 -9.07
C ILE A 82 -1.39 1.65 -9.92
N GLU A 83 -0.23 1.56 -10.57
CA GLU A 83 0.10 0.40 -11.38
C GLU A 83 0.24 -0.86 -10.52
N ARG A 84 0.77 -0.73 -9.31
CA ARG A 84 0.85 -1.82 -8.33
C ARG A 84 -0.51 -2.34 -7.89
N ALA A 85 -1.54 -1.48 -7.83
CA ALA A 85 -2.89 -1.87 -7.44
C ALA A 85 -3.53 -2.87 -8.42
N ALA A 86 -3.09 -2.92 -9.67
CA ALA A 86 -3.56 -3.89 -10.66
C ALA A 86 -3.34 -5.35 -10.25
N LEU A 87 -2.45 -5.62 -9.27
CA LEU A 87 -2.23 -6.95 -8.72
C LEU A 87 -3.49 -7.52 -8.04
N LEU A 88 -4.37 -6.68 -7.52
CA LEU A 88 -5.64 -7.09 -6.89
C LEU A 88 -6.56 -7.82 -7.88
N ASP A 89 -6.46 -7.47 -9.17
CA ASP A 89 -7.32 -7.93 -10.25
C ASP A 89 -6.68 -9.02 -11.12
N ARG A 90 -5.46 -9.47 -10.79
CA ARG A 90 -4.76 -10.52 -11.55
C ARG A 90 -5.53 -11.85 -11.46
N GLU A 91 -5.53 -12.63 -12.55
CA GLU A 91 -6.17 -13.96 -12.59
C GLU A 91 -5.71 -14.88 -11.44
N GLU A 92 -4.41 -14.89 -11.16
CA GLU A 92 -3.80 -15.55 -10.01
C GLU A 92 -3.40 -14.52 -8.94
N ALA A 93 -4.33 -13.68 -8.52
CA ALA A 93 -4.05 -12.67 -7.48
C ALA A 93 -3.73 -13.33 -6.12
N PRO A 94 -2.77 -12.79 -5.35
CA PRO A 94 -2.49 -13.25 -3.99
C PRO A 94 -3.72 -13.09 -3.08
N LEU A 95 -3.74 -13.85 -1.98
CA LEU A 95 -4.68 -13.58 -0.88
C LEU A 95 -4.18 -12.40 -0.05
N PHE A 96 -4.99 -11.36 0.08
CA PHE A 96 -4.65 -10.16 0.84
C PHE A 96 -5.41 -10.09 2.17
N GLU A 97 -4.69 -9.87 3.26
CA GLU A 97 -5.27 -9.61 4.58
C GLU A 97 -4.73 -8.29 5.16
N PHE A 98 -5.62 -7.33 5.31
CA PHE A 98 -5.30 -5.99 5.81
C PHE A 98 -5.90 -5.79 7.19
N LEU A 99 -5.04 -5.49 8.16
CA LEU A 99 -5.44 -5.04 9.49
C LEU A 99 -5.26 -3.52 9.56
N ILE A 100 -6.35 -2.78 9.66
CA ILE A 100 -6.35 -1.32 9.63
C ILE A 100 -6.78 -0.81 11.00
N HIS A 101 -5.93 -0.04 11.66
CA HIS A 101 -6.32 0.64 12.89
C HIS A 101 -7.31 1.77 12.59
N GLU A 102 -8.29 1.98 13.45
CA GLU A 102 -9.32 3.03 13.30
C GLU A 102 -8.71 4.42 13.08
N GLY A 103 -7.58 4.72 13.72
CA GLY A 103 -6.82 5.95 13.48
C GLY A 103 -6.49 6.21 12.00
N ALA A 104 -6.06 5.19 11.24
CA ALA A 104 -5.76 5.32 9.81
C ALA A 104 -7.00 5.65 8.97
N LEU A 105 -8.18 5.16 9.37
CA LEU A 105 -9.46 5.45 8.71
C LEU A 105 -9.93 6.89 8.98
N LEU A 106 -9.42 7.53 10.04
CA LEU A 106 -9.78 8.88 10.44
C LEU A 106 -8.78 9.94 9.96
N MET A 107 -7.58 9.55 9.51
CA MET A 107 -6.59 10.48 8.97
C MET A 107 -7.05 11.10 7.65
N ARG A 108 -7.08 12.44 7.61
CA ARG A 108 -7.68 13.22 6.51
C ARG A 108 -6.66 13.66 5.47
N PHE A 109 -5.80 12.74 5.03
CA PHE A 109 -4.84 13.02 3.94
C PHE A 109 -5.59 13.50 2.69
N GLY A 110 -5.18 14.66 2.17
CA GLY A 110 -5.86 15.31 1.03
C GLY A 110 -7.26 15.86 1.35
N GLY A 111 -7.67 15.91 2.63
CA GLY A 111 -8.93 16.48 3.09
C GLY A 111 -10.13 15.52 3.15
N GLY A 112 -11.26 16.01 3.66
CA GLY A 112 -12.43 15.17 3.96
C GLY A 112 -13.11 14.54 2.74
N ARG A 113 -13.14 15.23 1.59
CA ARG A 113 -13.71 14.67 0.35
C ARG A 113 -12.87 13.52 -0.19
N THR A 114 -11.54 13.67 -0.12
CA THR A 114 -10.57 12.65 -0.50
C THR A 114 -10.71 11.42 0.39
N LEU A 115 -10.77 11.62 1.71
CA LEU A 115 -11.01 10.52 2.65
C LEU A 115 -12.33 9.80 2.38
N ALA A 116 -13.42 10.53 2.12
CA ALA A 116 -14.72 9.90 1.83
C ALA A 116 -14.65 8.99 0.59
N LYS A 117 -14.07 9.48 -0.51
CA LYS A 117 -13.85 8.68 -1.73
C LYS A 117 -12.97 7.46 -1.45
N GLN A 118 -11.90 7.67 -0.68
CA GLN A 118 -10.97 6.62 -0.30
C GLN A 118 -11.64 5.50 0.52
N LEU A 119 -12.54 5.86 1.45
CA LEU A 119 -13.29 4.88 2.23
C LEU A 119 -14.33 4.14 1.37
N THR A 120 -14.97 4.82 0.42
CA THR A 120 -15.82 4.16 -0.58
C THR A 120 -15.02 3.15 -1.40
N TYR A 121 -13.85 3.53 -1.90
CA TYR A 121 -12.96 2.61 -2.61
C TYR A 121 -12.54 1.42 -1.74
N LEU A 122 -12.25 1.63 -0.45
CA LEU A 122 -11.93 0.55 0.48
C LEU A 122 -13.07 -0.47 0.62
N LEU A 123 -14.32 0.00 0.64
CA LEU A 123 -15.51 -0.87 0.66
C LEU A 123 -15.66 -1.65 -0.65
N GLU A 124 -15.42 -1.02 -1.80
CA GLU A 124 -15.44 -1.70 -3.11
C GLU A 124 -14.39 -2.81 -3.15
N GLN A 125 -13.15 -2.52 -2.73
CA GLN A 125 -12.07 -3.50 -2.69
C GLN A 125 -12.34 -4.65 -1.71
N SER A 126 -13.07 -4.39 -0.62
CA SER A 126 -13.49 -5.44 0.31
C SER A 126 -14.46 -6.47 -0.29
N GLY A 127 -15.05 -6.15 -1.46
CA GLY A 127 -15.90 -7.07 -2.21
C GLY A 127 -15.13 -8.12 -3.02
N HIS A 128 -13.81 -7.97 -3.19
CA HIS A 128 -12.99 -8.93 -3.94
C HIS A 128 -12.82 -10.23 -3.14
N PRO A 129 -12.94 -11.42 -3.77
CA PRO A 129 -12.87 -12.70 -3.06
C PRO A 129 -11.49 -12.98 -2.45
N ASN A 130 -10.44 -12.35 -2.97
CA ASN A 130 -9.06 -12.47 -2.50
C ASN A 130 -8.67 -11.37 -1.49
N VAL A 131 -9.58 -10.48 -1.07
CA VAL A 131 -9.28 -9.35 -0.17
C VAL A 131 -10.07 -9.47 1.13
N THR A 132 -9.36 -9.47 2.26
CA THR A 132 -9.94 -9.38 3.60
C THR A 132 -9.45 -8.11 4.29
N ILE A 133 -10.37 -7.27 4.74
CA ILE A 133 -10.08 -6.05 5.50
C ILE A 133 -10.70 -6.18 6.90
N ARG A 134 -9.89 -5.95 7.94
CA ARG A 134 -10.32 -5.96 9.33
C ARG A 134 -9.93 -4.65 9.99
N VAL A 135 -10.83 -4.11 10.80
CA VAL A 135 -10.60 -2.87 11.54
C VAL A 135 -10.28 -3.18 12.99
N VAL A 136 -9.24 -2.55 13.52
CA VAL A 136 -8.93 -2.54 14.96
C VAL A 136 -9.45 -1.23 15.55
N PRO A 137 -10.56 -1.25 16.30
CA PRO A 137 -11.12 -0.05 16.91
C PRO A 137 -10.27 0.42 18.08
N PHE A 138 -10.35 1.71 18.42
CA PHE A 138 -9.72 2.24 19.64
C PHE A 138 -10.20 1.51 20.91
N ALA A 139 -11.45 1.03 20.91
CA ALA A 139 -12.02 0.26 22.02
C ALA A 139 -11.34 -1.10 22.26
N ALA A 140 -10.52 -1.59 21.31
CA ALA A 140 -9.73 -2.81 21.49
C ALA A 140 -8.58 -2.65 22.52
N GLY A 141 -8.28 -1.41 22.94
CA GLY A 141 -7.24 -1.11 23.92
C GLY A 141 -5.86 -0.94 23.26
N GLY A 142 -4.90 -1.78 23.64
CA GLY A 142 -3.54 -1.71 23.10
C GLY A 142 -3.44 -2.25 21.66
N PHE A 143 -2.42 -1.80 20.93
CA PHE A 143 -2.09 -2.34 19.60
C PHE A 143 -0.76 -3.10 19.67
N ALA A 144 -0.73 -4.32 19.14
CA ALA A 144 0.51 -5.08 19.01
C ALA A 144 1.48 -4.26 18.14
N ASN A 145 2.73 -4.09 18.59
CA ASN A 145 3.73 -3.17 17.99
C ASN A 145 3.69 -1.70 18.47
N ALA A 146 3.11 -1.43 19.65
CA ALA A 146 3.16 -0.10 20.29
C ALA A 146 4.58 0.47 20.54
N GLY A 147 5.63 -0.36 20.42
CA GLY A 147 7.02 0.09 20.51
C GLY A 147 7.58 0.72 19.23
N SER A 148 6.89 0.61 18.10
CA SER A 148 7.31 1.25 16.85
C SER A 148 7.06 2.76 16.92
N SER A 149 8.14 3.53 16.99
CA SER A 149 8.10 5.00 17.03
C SER A 149 8.51 5.57 15.68
N THR A 150 7.75 6.55 15.18
CA THR A 150 8.18 7.38 14.06
C THR A 150 9.12 8.46 14.58
N LEU A 151 10.38 8.41 14.15
CA LEU A 151 11.36 9.47 14.37
C LEU A 151 11.48 10.25 13.07
N TYR A 152 11.32 11.57 13.14
CA TYR A 152 11.36 12.48 11.99
C TYR A 152 12.26 13.68 12.31
#